data_AF-A0A1J8QIN5-F1
#
_entry.id   AF-A0A1J8QIN5-F1
#
_cell.length_a   1.000
_cell.length_b   1.000
_cell.length_c   1.000
_cell.angle_alpha   90.00
_cell.angle_beta   90.00
_cell.angle_gamma   90.00
#
_symmetry.space_group_name_H-M   'P 1'
#
loop_
_entity.id
_entity.type
_entity.pdbx_description
1 polymer ?
#
loop_
_entity_poly.entity_id
_entity_poly.type
_entity_poly.pdbx_seq_one_letter_code
_entity_poly.pdbx_strand_id
1 'polypeptide(L)'
;MPPVDINGLSAPEVRPYHVLVTGFGPFHRHRVNPSWLAVKPLHNTILNIDPPAEPNTIDDQLIIAEADIPITRSIHLSTLQVPVTYEDVLSIVPGLHARPPIIPPAVDHDLPDIIPPPDGFDLIFHVGVTGRGPLRMERVGHKFGYNMKDATGCLAPIVRVTREENSNPNHGQSEPSMIERMERARLSGYDIEAPVDGTEPPKRGFGKGYETFSEEIYTDIDVEKLVHHLKKSGIDQIYSSLDAGHYLCDFIYYCSLAESKRATGKADKSTTKVIFLHCPPVDQPLSTEEVTEAIKKSVIWLCGASKSAFPSA
;
A
#
# COMPACT_ATOMS: atom_id res chain seq x y z
N MET A 1 -34.18 -13.80 46.37
CA MET A 1 -33.06 -13.42 45.48
C MET A 1 -33.39 -12.08 44.87
N PRO A 2 -32.49 -11.09 44.86
CA PRO A 2 -32.73 -9.87 44.10
C PRO A 2 -32.63 -10.18 42.59
N PRO A 3 -33.30 -9.39 41.72
CA PRO A 3 -33.21 -9.59 40.28
C PRO A 3 -31.81 -9.25 39.80
N VAL A 4 -31.23 -10.11 38.95
CA VAL A 4 -29.98 -9.84 38.25
C VAL A 4 -30.27 -8.79 37.18
N ASP A 5 -29.57 -7.67 37.24
CA ASP A 5 -29.67 -6.58 36.28
C ASP A 5 -28.99 -7.00 34.96
N ILE A 6 -29.79 -7.33 33.95
CA ILE A 6 -29.33 -7.87 32.65
C ILE A 6 -28.94 -6.76 31.65
N ASN A 7 -28.95 -5.48 32.04
CA ASN A 7 -28.68 -4.35 31.15
C ASN A 7 -27.20 -3.90 31.08
N GLY A 8 -26.27 -4.69 31.63
CA GLY A 8 -24.87 -4.28 31.79
C GLY A 8 -23.83 -4.93 30.87
N LEU A 9 -24.18 -5.93 30.05
CA LEU A 9 -23.23 -6.53 29.11
C LEU A 9 -23.31 -5.85 27.74
N SER A 10 -22.63 -4.71 27.58
CA SER A 10 -22.23 -4.27 26.24
C SER A 10 -21.30 -5.34 25.67
N ALA A 11 -21.59 -5.86 24.49
CA ALA A 11 -20.70 -6.78 23.78
C ALA A 11 -19.27 -6.20 23.77
N PRO A 12 -18.22 -7.02 23.94
CA PRO A 12 -16.85 -6.52 23.91
C PRO A 12 -16.61 -5.77 22.60
N GLU A 13 -16.34 -4.48 22.71
CA GLU A 13 -16.17 -3.58 21.56
C GLU A 13 -14.90 -3.97 20.82
N VAL A 14 -15.05 -4.70 19.71
CA VAL A 14 -13.91 -5.15 18.92
C VAL A 14 -13.29 -3.95 18.22
N ARG A 15 -12.03 -3.66 18.54
CA ARG A 15 -11.27 -2.53 17.96
C ARG A 15 -11.40 -2.52 16.43
N PRO A 16 -11.87 -1.42 15.82
CA PRO A 16 -11.96 -1.32 14.36
C PRO A 16 -10.57 -1.47 13.71
N TYR A 17 -10.55 -1.90 12.45
CA TYR A 17 -9.34 -1.75 11.63
C TYR A 17 -9.28 -0.33 11.07
N HIS A 18 -8.11 0.28 11.12
CA HIS A 18 -7.86 1.58 10.49
C HIS A 18 -7.00 1.39 9.25
N VAL A 19 -7.54 1.74 8.08
CA VAL A 19 -6.87 1.57 6.80
C VAL A 19 -6.70 2.93 6.12
N LEU A 20 -5.47 3.24 5.76
CA LEU A 20 -5.16 4.39 4.91
C LEU A 20 -5.02 3.91 3.47
N VAL A 21 -5.76 4.52 2.54
CA VAL A 21 -5.65 4.27 1.11
C VAL A 21 -5.11 5.52 0.42
N THR A 22 -3.95 5.43 -0.22
CA THR A 22 -3.37 6.60 -0.91
C THR A 22 -3.56 6.52 -2.42
N GLY A 23 -3.78 7.67 -3.05
CA GLY A 23 -3.72 7.83 -4.50
C GLY A 23 -2.83 9.02 -4.85
N PHE A 24 -2.32 9.08 -6.07
CA PHE A 24 -1.45 10.17 -6.48
C PHE A 24 -2.23 11.40 -6.97
N GLY A 25 -1.68 12.60 -6.75
CA GLY A 25 -2.19 13.84 -7.31
C GLY A 25 -2.00 13.96 -8.84
N PRO A 26 -2.46 15.07 -9.43
CA PRO A 26 -2.27 15.37 -10.84
C PRO A 26 -0.80 15.33 -11.25
N PHE A 27 -0.52 14.83 -12.46
CA PHE A 27 0.84 14.79 -13.01
C PHE A 27 0.84 14.54 -14.52
N HIS A 28 1.74 15.22 -15.23
CA HIS A 28 1.93 15.12 -16.68
C HIS A 28 0.59 15.37 -17.42
N ARG A 29 0.18 14.44 -18.29
CA ARG A 29 -1.11 14.50 -19.01
C ARG A 29 -2.34 14.26 -18.12
N HIS A 30 -2.18 13.78 -16.90
CA HIS A 30 -3.29 13.47 -16.00
C HIS A 30 -3.63 14.69 -15.16
N ARG A 31 -4.53 15.52 -15.67
CA ARG A 31 -5.12 16.63 -14.89
C ARG A 31 -5.84 16.14 -13.64
N VAL A 32 -6.37 14.93 -13.70
CA VAL A 32 -6.82 14.15 -12.54
C VAL A 32 -6.24 12.75 -12.67
N ASN A 33 -5.65 12.24 -11.60
CA ASN A 33 -4.96 10.96 -11.60
C ASN A 33 -5.96 9.80 -11.41
N PRO A 34 -5.92 8.75 -12.25
CA PRO A 34 -6.82 7.59 -12.11
C PRO A 34 -6.76 6.93 -10.72
N SER A 35 -5.58 6.88 -10.10
CA SER A 35 -5.45 6.35 -8.74
C SER A 35 -6.22 7.18 -7.72
N TRP A 36 -6.16 8.52 -7.80
CA TRP A 36 -6.93 9.40 -6.92
C TRP A 36 -8.43 9.27 -7.14
N LEU A 37 -8.87 9.18 -8.40
CA LEU A 37 -10.28 8.98 -8.74
C LEU A 37 -10.85 7.70 -8.10
N ALA A 38 -10.08 6.61 -8.09
CA ALA A 38 -10.52 5.35 -7.50
C ALA A 38 -10.53 5.37 -5.97
N VAL A 39 -9.60 6.06 -5.32
CA VAL A 39 -9.52 6.06 -3.85
C VAL A 39 -10.37 7.14 -3.20
N LYS A 40 -10.57 8.31 -3.84
CA LYS A 40 -11.31 9.45 -3.26
C LYS A 40 -12.68 9.05 -2.69
N PRO A 41 -13.52 8.25 -3.38
CA PRO A 41 -14.84 7.85 -2.86
C PRO A 41 -14.80 6.97 -1.62
N LEU A 42 -13.64 6.39 -1.27
CA LEU A 42 -13.46 5.57 -0.07
C LEU A 42 -13.24 6.40 1.19
N HIS A 43 -13.05 7.72 1.07
CA HIS A 43 -12.73 8.59 2.19
C HIS A 43 -13.85 8.61 3.23
N ASN A 44 -13.50 8.41 4.51
CA ASN A 44 -14.44 8.44 5.63
C ASN A 44 -15.61 7.43 5.46
N THR A 45 -15.31 6.28 4.85
CA THR A 45 -16.27 5.17 4.71
C THR A 45 -15.96 4.05 5.70
N ILE A 46 -16.98 3.26 6.05
CA ILE A 46 -16.85 2.10 6.91
C ILE A 46 -17.26 0.85 6.13
N LEU A 47 -16.39 -0.16 6.11
CA LEU A 47 -16.72 -1.50 5.62
C LEU A 47 -16.92 -2.43 6.82
N ASN A 48 -17.77 -3.45 6.66
CA ASN A 48 -18.00 -4.45 7.69
C ASN A 48 -17.46 -5.80 7.24
N ILE A 49 -16.82 -6.53 8.16
CA ILE A 49 -16.44 -7.93 7.99
C ILE A 49 -17.49 -8.76 8.71
N ASP A 50 -18.22 -9.56 7.95
CA ASP A 50 -19.13 -10.55 8.53
C ASP A 50 -18.31 -11.66 9.20
N PRO A 51 -18.78 -12.21 10.34
CA PRO A 51 -18.10 -13.33 10.97
C PRO A 51 -18.08 -14.55 10.02
N PRO A 52 -17.05 -15.41 10.10
CA PRO A 52 -16.99 -16.62 9.31
C PRO A 52 -18.26 -17.46 9.51
N ALA A 53 -18.87 -17.90 8.42
CA ALA A 53 -20.13 -18.64 8.44
C ALA A 53 -20.03 -20.09 8.96
N GLU A 54 -18.87 -20.51 9.48
CA GLU A 54 -18.66 -21.90 9.90
C GLU A 54 -19.03 -22.09 11.37
N PRO A 55 -20.05 -22.93 11.68
CA PRO A 55 -20.25 -23.40 13.04
C PRO A 55 -19.07 -24.28 13.44
N ASN A 56 -18.51 -24.04 14.64
CA ASN A 56 -17.51 -24.94 15.21
C ASN A 56 -18.16 -26.32 15.43
N THR A 57 -17.83 -27.30 14.60
CA THR A 57 -18.18 -28.70 14.85
C THR A 57 -17.05 -29.37 15.62
N ILE A 58 -17.33 -29.78 16.85
CA ILE A 58 -16.50 -30.72 17.60
C ILE A 58 -17.34 -32.00 17.73
N ASP A 59 -16.83 -33.13 17.22
CA ASP A 59 -17.45 -34.46 17.30
C ASP A 59 -18.93 -34.54 16.84
N ASP A 60 -19.25 -34.01 15.65
CA ASP A 60 -20.58 -34.12 15.01
C ASP A 60 -21.78 -33.67 15.89
N GLN A 61 -21.53 -32.92 16.96
CA GLN A 61 -22.55 -32.34 17.81
C GLN A 61 -22.57 -30.82 17.65
N LEU A 62 -23.74 -30.30 17.27
CA LEU A 62 -24.04 -28.87 17.26
C LEU A 62 -24.03 -28.35 18.70
N ILE A 63 -22.94 -27.70 19.11
CA ILE A 63 -22.94 -26.88 20.32
C ILE A 63 -23.66 -25.58 19.97
N ILE A 64 -24.91 -25.44 20.39
CA ILE A 64 -25.55 -24.11 20.46
C ILE A 64 -24.95 -23.44 21.70
N ALA A 65 -23.77 -22.83 21.55
CA ALA A 65 -23.23 -21.96 22.58
C ALA A 65 -24.21 -20.81 22.79
N GLU A 66 -24.48 -20.47 24.05
CA GLU A 66 -25.40 -19.39 24.43
C GLU A 66 -25.06 -18.09 23.67
N ALA A 67 -25.92 -17.72 22.73
CA ALA A 67 -25.92 -16.45 22.01
C ALA A 67 -24.53 -15.93 21.58
N ASP A 68 -23.86 -16.64 20.67
CA ASP A 68 -22.80 -16.04 19.84
C ASP A 68 -23.43 -14.96 18.95
N ILE A 69 -23.57 -13.75 19.48
CA ILE A 69 -23.90 -12.57 18.67
C ILE A 69 -22.81 -12.49 17.60
N PRO A 70 -23.14 -12.54 16.30
CA PRO A 70 -22.16 -12.42 15.25
C PRO A 70 -21.46 -11.06 15.38
N ILE A 71 -20.24 -11.06 15.93
CA ILE A 71 -19.48 -9.82 16.12
C ILE A 71 -18.93 -9.40 14.76
N THR A 72 -19.59 -8.44 14.13
CA THR A 72 -19.08 -7.76 12.95
C THR A 72 -17.94 -6.83 13.37
N ARG A 73 -16.84 -6.89 12.63
CA ARG A 73 -15.71 -5.97 12.85
C ARG A 73 -15.71 -4.92 11.75
N SER A 74 -15.68 -3.64 12.13
CA SER A 74 -15.63 -2.54 11.18
C SER A 74 -14.21 -2.25 10.69
N ILE A 75 -14.11 -1.75 9.47
CA ILE A 75 -12.90 -1.24 8.83
C ILE A 75 -13.16 0.21 8.47
N HIS A 76 -12.43 1.13 9.09
CA HIS A 76 -12.53 2.56 8.85
C HIS A 76 -11.53 2.95 7.77
N LEU A 77 -12.01 3.48 6.66
CA LEU A 77 -11.20 3.90 5.53
C LEU A 77 -10.94 5.41 5.57
N SER A 78 -9.67 5.77 5.50
CA SER A 78 -9.22 7.15 5.25
C SER A 78 -8.43 7.18 3.96
N THR A 79 -8.53 8.28 3.20
CA THR A 79 -7.79 8.39 1.94
C THR A 79 -6.94 9.64 1.89
N LEU A 80 -5.77 9.54 1.27
CA LEU A 80 -4.81 10.62 1.16
C LEU A 80 -4.32 10.77 -0.28
N GLN A 81 -4.39 11.99 -0.81
CA GLN A 81 -3.75 12.33 -2.08
C GLN A 81 -2.28 12.67 -1.84
N VAL A 82 -1.37 11.97 -2.51
CA VAL A 82 0.08 12.19 -2.40
C VAL A 82 0.59 12.87 -3.68
N PRO A 83 1.35 13.97 -3.61
CA PRO A 83 1.99 14.55 -4.78
C PRO A 83 2.95 13.58 -5.47
N VAL A 84 3.13 13.74 -6.79
CA VAL A 84 4.06 12.91 -7.57
C VAL A 84 5.47 13.52 -7.53
N THR A 85 6.03 13.70 -6.33
CA THR A 85 7.40 14.24 -6.13
C THR A 85 8.17 13.39 -5.14
N TYR A 86 9.49 13.29 -5.33
CA TYR A 86 10.34 12.51 -4.43
C TYR A 86 10.42 13.15 -3.03
N GLU A 87 10.42 14.49 -2.97
CA GLU A 87 10.46 15.27 -1.73
C GLU A 87 9.20 15.04 -0.88
N ASP A 88 8.02 15.09 -1.50
CA ASP A 88 6.76 14.85 -0.79
C ASP A 88 6.69 13.42 -0.26
N VAL A 89 7.13 12.41 -1.03
CA VAL A 89 7.18 11.03 -0.53
C VAL A 89 8.11 10.88 0.69
N LEU A 90 9.31 11.46 0.64
CA LEU A 90 10.28 11.39 1.73
C LEU A 90 9.82 12.13 3.00
N SER A 91 9.03 13.21 2.84
CA SER A 91 8.51 13.98 3.98
C SER A 91 7.22 13.39 4.57
N ILE A 92 6.34 12.84 3.74
CA ILE A 92 5.01 12.35 4.16
C ILE A 92 5.08 10.93 4.74
N VAL A 93 5.70 9.98 4.03
CA VAL A 93 5.54 8.55 4.33
C VAL A 93 6.03 8.16 5.72
N PRO A 94 7.19 8.63 6.24
CA PRO A 94 7.59 8.33 7.62
C PRO A 94 6.55 8.76 8.67
N GLY A 95 5.86 9.89 8.42
CA GLY A 95 4.78 10.37 9.28
C GLY A 95 3.57 9.45 9.29
N LEU A 96 3.22 8.84 8.15
CA LEU A 96 2.09 7.91 8.04
C LEU A 96 2.27 6.62 8.88
N HIS A 97 3.53 6.22 9.10
CA HIS A 97 3.90 5.04 9.90
C HIS A 97 4.16 5.36 11.38
N ALA A 98 4.09 6.65 11.77
CA ALA A 98 4.17 7.06 13.16
C ALA A 98 2.95 6.59 13.96
N ARG A 99 3.08 6.59 15.29
CA ARG A 99 2.02 6.17 16.22
C ARG A 99 1.89 7.22 17.34
N PRO A 100 0.91 8.14 17.26
CA PRO A 100 -0.09 8.29 16.19
C PRO A 100 0.51 8.76 14.85
N PRO A 101 -0.16 8.51 13.70
CA PRO A 101 0.28 9.00 12.40
C PRO A 101 0.28 10.52 12.32
N ILE A 102 1.26 11.07 11.61
CA ILE A 102 1.34 12.48 11.25
C ILE A 102 0.78 12.62 9.83
N ILE A 103 -0.41 13.21 9.72
CA ILE A 103 -1.10 13.39 8.44
C ILE A 103 -0.73 14.76 7.86
N PRO A 104 -0.32 14.85 6.59
CA PRO A 104 -0.09 16.15 5.94
C PRO A 104 -1.42 16.91 5.76
N PRO A 105 -1.39 18.25 5.59
CA PRO A 105 -2.59 19.03 5.34
C PRO A 105 -3.38 18.50 4.14
N ALA A 106 -4.71 18.51 4.23
CA ALA A 106 -5.58 18.11 3.13
C ALA A 106 -5.37 19.02 1.91
N VAL A 107 -5.10 18.43 0.75
CA VAL A 107 -5.02 19.14 -0.54
C VAL A 107 -6.42 19.48 -1.07
N ASP A 108 -7.41 18.65 -0.72
CA ASP A 108 -8.81 18.81 -1.09
C ASP A 108 -9.60 19.26 0.12
N HIS A 109 -9.92 20.56 0.21
CA HIS A 109 -10.64 21.16 1.34
C HIS A 109 -12.10 20.71 1.44
N ASP A 110 -12.63 20.03 0.41
CA ASP A 110 -13.99 19.48 0.45
C ASP A 110 -14.06 18.12 1.18
N LEU A 111 -12.91 17.49 1.45
CA LEU A 111 -12.83 16.26 2.23
C LEU A 111 -12.62 16.57 3.73
N PRO A 112 -13.29 15.83 4.64
CA PRO A 112 -13.04 15.98 6.06
C PRO A 112 -11.60 15.58 6.40
N ASP A 113 -11.07 16.15 7.48
CA ASP A 113 -9.72 15.81 7.95
C ASP A 113 -9.65 14.33 8.38
N ILE A 114 -8.51 13.69 8.08
CA ILE A 114 -8.22 12.35 8.58
C ILE A 114 -7.94 12.45 10.07
N ILE A 115 -8.74 11.75 10.88
CA ILE A 115 -8.49 11.59 12.31
C ILE A 115 -7.45 10.48 12.49
N PRO A 116 -6.22 10.78 12.96
CA PRO A 116 -5.17 9.78 13.04
C PRO A 116 -5.50 8.72 14.12
N PRO A 117 -5.46 7.42 13.79
CA PRO A 117 -5.66 6.38 14.80
C PRO A 117 -4.53 6.43 15.85
N PRO A 118 -4.83 6.41 17.17
CA PRO A 118 -3.80 6.52 18.22
C PRO A 118 -2.68 5.49 18.10
N ASP A 119 -3.01 4.28 17.70
CA ASP A 119 -2.08 3.16 17.57
C ASP A 119 -1.43 3.06 16.19
N GLY A 120 -1.72 3.98 15.25
CA GLY A 120 -1.32 3.85 13.85
C GLY A 120 -2.33 3.09 12.99
N PHE A 121 -2.12 3.13 11.68
CA PHE A 121 -2.89 2.35 10.71
C PHE A 121 -2.52 0.86 10.79
N ASP A 122 -3.52 0.00 10.64
CA ASP A 122 -3.32 -1.46 10.53
C ASP A 122 -2.82 -1.83 9.12
N LEU A 123 -3.28 -1.10 8.11
CA LEU A 123 -2.94 -1.30 6.71
C LEU A 123 -2.77 0.07 6.03
N ILE A 124 -1.70 0.20 5.26
CA ILE A 124 -1.54 1.27 4.27
C ILE A 124 -1.58 0.64 2.88
N PHE A 125 -2.57 1.06 2.09
CA PHE A 125 -2.84 0.58 0.75
C PHE A 125 -2.54 1.68 -0.26
N HIS A 126 -1.42 1.58 -0.96
CA HIS A 126 -1.04 2.56 -1.98
C HIS A 126 -1.63 2.18 -3.34
N VAL A 127 -2.12 3.17 -4.08
CA VAL A 127 -2.65 2.98 -5.44
C VAL A 127 -1.92 3.93 -6.39
N GLY A 128 -1.38 3.38 -7.48
CA GLY A 128 -0.72 4.13 -8.53
C GLY A 128 -1.35 3.84 -9.89
N VAL A 129 -1.29 4.82 -10.80
CA VAL A 129 -1.67 4.58 -12.20
C VAL A 129 -0.45 4.04 -12.95
N THR A 130 -0.66 3.01 -13.77
CA THR A 130 0.31 2.57 -14.78
C THR A 130 -0.33 2.58 -16.18
N GLY A 131 0.38 2.10 -17.20
CA GLY A 131 -0.15 1.98 -18.55
C GLY A 131 -1.32 0.99 -18.65
N ARG A 132 -1.95 0.96 -19.83
CA ARG A 132 -3.12 0.10 -20.10
C ARG A 132 -2.86 -1.36 -19.72
N GLY A 133 -3.88 -2.01 -19.17
CA GLY A 133 -3.83 -3.44 -18.83
C GLY A 133 -4.60 -3.78 -17.55
N PRO A 134 -4.52 -5.03 -17.10
CA PRO A 134 -5.16 -5.46 -15.86
C PRO A 134 -4.52 -4.79 -14.64
N LEU A 135 -5.21 -4.88 -13.50
CA LEU A 135 -4.69 -4.51 -12.19
C LEU A 135 -3.43 -5.32 -11.86
N ARG A 136 -2.47 -4.70 -11.17
CA ARG A 136 -1.23 -5.36 -10.75
C ARG A 136 -1.05 -5.17 -9.25
N MET A 137 -0.98 -6.26 -8.51
CA MET A 137 -0.74 -6.23 -7.08
C MET A 137 0.75 -6.44 -6.84
N GLU A 138 1.44 -5.41 -6.35
CA GLU A 138 2.90 -5.41 -6.26
C GLU A 138 3.38 -6.14 -5.02
N ARG A 139 4.44 -6.94 -5.18
CA ARG A 139 5.04 -7.73 -4.10
C ARG A 139 6.32 -7.13 -3.54
N VAL A 140 7.01 -6.32 -4.33
CA VAL A 140 8.37 -5.84 -4.06
C VAL A 140 8.46 -4.35 -4.32
N GLY A 141 9.12 -3.62 -3.41
CA GLY A 141 9.66 -2.30 -3.68
C GLY A 141 11.18 -2.34 -3.79
N HIS A 142 11.78 -1.43 -4.56
CA HIS A 142 13.22 -1.39 -4.79
C HIS A 142 13.87 -0.15 -4.16
N LYS A 143 15.11 -0.25 -3.71
CA LYS A 143 15.81 0.85 -3.02
C LYS A 143 16.38 1.89 -3.97
N PHE A 144 16.65 1.47 -5.21
CA PHE A 144 17.38 2.23 -6.21
C PHE A 144 16.75 2.10 -7.60
N GLY A 145 17.27 2.83 -8.58
CA GLY A 145 16.81 2.78 -9.97
C GLY A 145 15.99 4.00 -10.40
N TYR A 146 15.80 4.97 -9.51
CA TYR A 146 14.96 6.15 -9.71
C TYR A 146 15.63 7.24 -10.55
N ASN A 147 15.83 6.93 -11.83
CA ASN A 147 16.48 7.83 -12.80
C ASN A 147 15.50 8.75 -13.51
N MET A 148 14.22 8.70 -13.11
CA MET A 148 13.13 9.45 -13.70
C MET A 148 12.89 10.77 -12.95
N LYS A 149 12.78 11.89 -13.66
CA LYS A 149 12.29 13.18 -13.15
C LYS A 149 10.83 13.06 -12.72
N ASP A 150 10.52 13.70 -11.60
CA ASP A 150 9.18 13.74 -11.02
C ASP A 150 8.30 14.87 -11.60
N ALA A 151 7.15 15.16 -10.97
CA ALA A 151 6.21 16.19 -11.41
C ALA A 151 6.77 17.62 -11.47
N THR A 152 7.81 17.91 -10.70
CA THR A 152 8.45 19.23 -10.68
C THR A 152 9.74 19.25 -11.50
N GLY A 153 10.07 18.14 -12.17
CA GLY A 153 11.30 18.00 -12.95
C GLY A 153 12.52 17.61 -12.13
N CYS A 154 12.34 17.26 -10.85
CA CYS A 154 13.40 16.89 -9.93
C CYS A 154 13.71 15.39 -10.00
N LEU A 155 14.99 15.03 -9.82
CA LEU A 155 15.44 13.64 -9.77
C LEU A 155 15.48 13.15 -8.32
N ALA A 156 15.36 11.84 -8.13
CA ALA A 156 15.54 11.23 -6.82
C ALA A 156 16.94 11.52 -6.24
N PRO A 157 17.09 11.51 -4.90
CA PRO A 157 18.36 11.76 -4.24
C PRO A 157 19.48 10.84 -4.73
N ILE A 158 20.69 11.38 -4.86
CA ILE A 158 21.89 10.61 -5.16
C ILE A 158 22.32 9.86 -3.91
N VAL A 159 22.61 8.57 -4.08
CA VAL A 159 23.11 7.71 -3.01
C VAL A 159 24.61 7.56 -3.18
N ARG A 160 25.37 8.02 -2.18
CA ARG A 160 26.84 7.91 -2.20
C ARG A 160 27.24 6.48 -1.87
N VAL A 161 27.66 5.75 -2.89
CA VAL A 161 28.26 4.42 -2.78
C VAL A 161 29.72 4.59 -2.37
N THR A 162 30.17 3.95 -1.29
CA THR A 162 31.60 3.90 -0.95
C THR A 162 32.33 3.04 -1.98
N ARG A 163 33.57 3.43 -2.33
CA ARG A 163 34.39 2.85 -3.41
C ARG A 163 34.49 1.31 -3.43
N GLU A 164 34.26 0.65 -2.29
CA GLU A 164 34.32 -0.81 -2.13
C GLU A 164 33.14 -1.56 -2.78
N GLU A 165 31.95 -0.95 -2.85
CA GLU A 165 30.75 -1.56 -3.47
C GLU A 165 30.75 -1.47 -5.02
N ASN A 166 31.53 -0.54 -5.58
CA ASN A 166 31.71 -0.39 -7.04
C ASN A 166 32.50 -1.54 -7.69
N SER A 167 33.04 -2.48 -6.90
CA SER A 167 33.89 -3.57 -7.38
C SER A 167 33.11 -4.79 -7.88
N ASN A 168 31.78 -4.81 -7.75
CA ASN A 168 30.98 -5.98 -8.06
C ASN A 168 30.59 -6.00 -9.56
N PRO A 169 31.18 -6.89 -10.40
CA PRO A 169 31.03 -6.81 -11.87
C PRO A 169 29.64 -7.19 -12.39
N ASN A 170 28.75 -7.63 -11.50
CA ASN A 170 27.39 -8.05 -11.83
C ASN A 170 26.36 -6.89 -11.86
N HIS A 171 26.78 -5.65 -11.59
CA HIS A 171 25.94 -4.45 -11.76
C HIS A 171 25.93 -3.94 -13.20
N GLY A 172 25.88 -4.83 -14.18
CA GLY A 172 25.51 -4.44 -15.54
C GLY A 172 24.10 -3.88 -15.51
N GLN A 173 23.87 -2.74 -16.18
CA GLN A 173 22.53 -2.17 -16.37
C GLN A 173 21.60 -3.28 -16.87
N SER A 174 20.74 -3.79 -15.98
CA SER A 174 19.70 -4.73 -16.37
C SER A 174 18.78 -4.01 -17.34
N GLU A 175 18.41 -4.69 -18.44
CA GLU A 175 17.46 -4.17 -19.41
C GLU A 175 16.21 -3.65 -18.68
N PRO A 176 15.76 -2.41 -18.96
CA PRO A 176 14.60 -1.82 -18.29
C PRO A 176 13.39 -2.74 -18.41
N SER A 177 12.66 -2.93 -17.30
CA SER A 177 11.49 -3.81 -17.30
C SER A 177 10.39 -3.28 -18.21
N MET A 178 9.39 -4.12 -18.52
CA MET A 178 8.23 -3.66 -19.30
C MET A 178 7.51 -2.49 -18.62
N ILE A 179 7.37 -2.52 -17.29
CA ILE A 179 6.72 -1.44 -16.54
C ILE A 179 7.53 -0.17 -16.65
N GLU A 180 8.84 -0.27 -16.44
CA GLU A 180 9.73 0.87 -16.54
C GLU A 180 9.71 1.46 -17.95
N ARG A 181 9.72 0.62 -18.99
CA ARG A 181 9.55 1.05 -20.38
C ARG A 181 8.21 1.75 -20.61
N MET A 182 7.12 1.24 -20.01
CA MET A 182 5.79 1.86 -20.11
C MET A 182 5.75 3.22 -19.41
N GLU A 183 6.33 3.36 -18.22
CA GLU A 183 6.44 4.64 -17.52
C GLU A 183 7.32 5.61 -18.31
N ARG A 184 8.50 5.20 -18.77
CA ARG A 184 9.37 6.00 -19.64
C ARG A 184 8.64 6.51 -20.89
N ALA A 185 7.88 5.64 -21.56
CA ALA A 185 7.10 6.01 -22.74
C ALA A 185 5.96 6.99 -22.40
N ARG A 186 5.30 6.82 -21.24
CA ARG A 186 4.20 7.67 -20.78
C ARG A 186 4.63 9.11 -20.52
N LEU A 187 5.87 9.31 -20.10
CA LEU A 187 6.41 10.60 -19.69
C LEU A 187 6.89 11.48 -20.85
N SER A 188 6.86 10.98 -22.10
CA SER A 188 7.00 11.74 -23.37
C SER A 188 7.84 13.02 -23.28
N GLY A 189 9.13 12.90 -22.93
CA GLY A 189 10.05 14.04 -22.75
C GLY A 189 11.34 13.75 -21.98
N TYR A 190 11.96 12.57 -22.11
CA TYR A 190 13.17 12.23 -21.37
C TYR A 190 14.46 12.63 -22.07
N ASP A 191 15.11 13.67 -21.53
CA ASP A 191 16.56 13.66 -21.36
C ASP A 191 16.85 12.84 -20.11
N ILE A 192 17.14 11.54 -20.26
CA ILE A 192 17.99 10.87 -19.26
C ILE A 192 19.27 11.71 -19.25
N GLU A 193 19.75 12.17 -18.09
CA GLU A 193 21.05 12.83 -18.03
C GLU A 193 22.07 11.89 -18.66
N ALA A 194 22.49 12.23 -19.88
CA ALA A 194 23.53 11.50 -20.56
C ALA A 194 24.76 11.55 -19.64
N PRO A 195 25.50 10.45 -19.49
CA PRO A 195 26.69 10.44 -18.66
C PRO A 195 27.62 11.57 -19.10
N VAL A 196 27.78 12.57 -18.23
CA VAL A 196 28.69 13.68 -18.47
C VAL A 196 30.09 13.06 -18.36
N ASP A 197 30.76 12.89 -19.49
CA ASP A 197 32.13 12.36 -19.58
C ASP A 197 32.32 10.83 -19.49
N GLY A 198 31.32 10.03 -19.91
CA GLY A 198 31.47 8.57 -20.00
C GLY A 198 31.49 7.84 -18.65
N THR A 199 31.23 8.55 -17.55
CA THR A 199 31.01 7.97 -16.21
C THR A 199 29.56 7.53 -16.06
N GLU A 200 29.31 6.35 -15.49
CA GLU A 200 27.94 5.85 -15.25
C GLU A 200 27.04 6.88 -14.55
N PRO A 201 25.74 6.95 -14.92
CA PRO A 201 24.80 7.84 -14.25
C PRO A 201 24.77 7.56 -12.74
N PRO A 202 24.63 8.59 -11.89
CA PRO A 202 24.71 8.41 -10.44
C PRO A 202 23.60 7.48 -9.94
N LYS A 203 23.92 6.59 -8.99
CA LYS A 203 22.93 5.73 -8.32
C LYS A 203 21.95 6.60 -7.54
N ARG A 204 20.66 6.51 -7.85
CA ARG A 204 19.58 7.32 -7.24
C ARG A 204 18.59 6.45 -6.47
N GLY A 205 18.12 6.96 -5.33
CA GLY A 205 17.13 6.30 -4.47
C GLY A 205 17.31 6.62 -3.00
N PHE A 206 17.16 5.60 -2.14
CA PHE A 206 17.17 5.77 -0.69
C PHE A 206 18.58 5.65 -0.11
N GLY A 207 19.12 6.78 0.35
CA GLY A 207 20.44 6.89 0.99
C GLY A 207 20.33 7.00 2.51
N LYS A 208 20.65 8.19 3.03
CA LYS A 208 20.73 8.46 4.48
C LYS A 208 19.43 8.09 5.20
N GLY A 209 19.53 7.31 6.28
CA GLY A 209 18.40 6.80 7.07
C GLY A 209 17.82 5.47 6.59
N TYR A 210 18.22 5.00 5.40
CA TYR A 210 17.78 3.74 4.81
C TYR A 210 18.93 2.75 4.56
N GLU A 211 20.14 3.05 5.03
CA GLU A 211 21.36 2.29 4.74
C GLU A 211 21.22 0.80 5.10
N THR A 212 20.57 0.51 6.24
CA THR A 212 20.44 -0.85 6.78
C THR A 212 19.35 -1.71 6.12
N PHE A 213 18.49 -1.13 5.28
CA PHE A 213 17.46 -1.92 4.59
C PHE A 213 18.02 -2.56 3.33
N SER A 214 17.52 -3.77 3.04
CA SER A 214 17.78 -4.50 1.81
C SER A 214 17.46 -3.67 0.56
N GLU A 215 18.16 -3.95 -0.54
CA GLU A 215 17.88 -3.30 -1.83
C GLU A 215 16.48 -3.60 -2.35
N GLU A 216 15.91 -4.75 -1.98
CA GLU A 216 14.53 -5.14 -2.27
C GLU A 216 13.81 -5.45 -0.97
N ILE A 217 12.57 -4.97 -0.85
CA ILE A 217 11.71 -5.30 0.29
C ILE A 217 10.42 -5.91 -0.24
N TYR A 218 10.13 -7.12 0.23
CA TYR A 218 8.86 -7.81 -0.03
C TYR A 218 7.82 -7.43 1.02
N THR A 219 6.55 -7.34 0.60
CA THR A 219 5.41 -7.27 1.53
C THR A 219 5.23 -8.60 2.27
N ASP A 220 4.81 -8.54 3.53
CA ASP A 220 4.44 -9.71 4.34
C ASP A 220 3.04 -10.26 3.99
N ILE A 221 2.35 -9.63 3.02
CA ILE A 221 1.05 -10.09 2.54
C ILE A 221 1.24 -11.19 1.49
N ASP A 222 0.45 -12.26 1.63
CA ASP A 222 0.33 -13.30 0.61
C ASP A 222 -0.49 -12.77 -0.59
N VAL A 223 0.20 -12.04 -1.47
CA VAL A 223 -0.37 -11.40 -2.66
C VAL A 223 -0.97 -12.43 -3.62
N GLU A 224 -0.40 -13.63 -3.72
CA GLU A 224 -0.90 -14.68 -4.60
C GLU A 224 -2.27 -15.19 -4.14
N LYS A 225 -2.43 -15.45 -2.83
CA LYS A 225 -3.75 -15.79 -2.26
C LYS A 225 -4.76 -14.66 -2.40
N LEU A 226 -4.33 -13.41 -2.20
CA LEU A 226 -5.19 -12.25 -2.40
C LEU A 226 -5.68 -12.17 -3.85
N VAL A 227 -4.78 -12.24 -4.82
CA VAL A 227 -5.11 -12.22 -6.26
C VAL A 227 -6.06 -13.37 -6.62
N HIS A 228 -5.81 -14.58 -6.11
CA HIS A 228 -6.70 -15.73 -6.32
C HIS A 228 -8.10 -15.51 -5.75
N HIS A 229 -8.19 -14.96 -4.54
CA HIS A 229 -9.46 -14.60 -3.91
C HIS A 229 -10.21 -13.55 -4.74
N LEU A 230 -9.53 -12.47 -5.15
CA LEU A 230 -10.12 -11.40 -5.93
C LEU A 230 -10.70 -11.90 -7.27
N LYS A 231 -9.99 -12.80 -7.96
CA LYS A 231 -10.51 -13.48 -9.17
C LYS A 231 -11.77 -14.27 -8.87
N LYS A 232 -11.76 -15.11 -7.82
CA LYS A 232 -12.96 -15.86 -7.40
C LYS A 232 -14.13 -14.94 -7.02
N SER A 233 -13.84 -13.74 -6.54
CA SER A 233 -14.84 -12.72 -6.20
C SER A 233 -15.21 -11.82 -7.37
N GLY A 234 -14.83 -12.15 -8.62
CA GLY A 234 -15.26 -11.45 -9.84
C GLY A 234 -14.34 -10.31 -10.30
N ILE A 235 -13.12 -10.21 -9.77
CA ILE A 235 -12.09 -9.28 -10.26
C ILE A 235 -11.11 -10.09 -11.12
N ASP A 236 -11.47 -10.40 -12.36
CA ASP A 236 -10.68 -11.29 -13.23
C ASP A 236 -9.39 -10.64 -13.76
N GLN A 237 -9.46 -9.34 -14.04
CA GLN A 237 -8.37 -8.55 -14.62
C GLN A 237 -7.36 -8.10 -13.55
N ILE A 238 -6.72 -9.07 -12.88
CA ILE A 238 -5.69 -8.82 -11.86
C ILE A 238 -4.61 -9.90 -11.83
N TYR A 239 -3.37 -9.52 -11.52
CA TYR A 239 -2.28 -10.47 -11.27
C TYR A 239 -1.25 -9.90 -10.28
N SER A 240 -0.36 -10.75 -9.77
CA SER A 240 0.76 -10.35 -8.90
C SER A 240 1.94 -9.85 -9.73
N SER A 241 2.57 -8.77 -9.31
CA SER A 241 3.74 -8.16 -9.96
C SER A 241 4.93 -8.09 -9.00
N LEU A 242 6.15 -8.16 -9.55
CA LEU A 242 7.42 -8.09 -8.83
C LEU A 242 8.14 -6.75 -9.07
N ASP A 243 7.57 -5.85 -9.87
CA ASP A 243 8.21 -4.59 -10.23
C ASP A 243 7.17 -3.49 -10.42
N ALA A 244 7.28 -2.45 -9.60
CA ALA A 244 6.41 -1.29 -9.59
C ALA A 244 6.92 -0.13 -10.50
N GLY A 245 7.94 -0.38 -11.33
CA GLY A 245 8.33 0.49 -12.45
C GLY A 245 9.41 1.53 -12.16
N HIS A 246 10.11 1.45 -11.03
CA HIS A 246 11.22 2.34 -10.64
C HIS A 246 10.97 3.86 -10.80
N TYR A 247 9.70 4.28 -10.65
CA TYR A 247 9.27 5.68 -10.58
C TYR A 247 8.67 5.98 -9.19
N LEU A 248 7.83 7.00 -9.06
CA LEU A 248 7.22 7.38 -7.78
C LEU A 248 6.30 6.30 -7.18
N CYS A 249 5.71 5.43 -8.01
CA CYS A 249 4.92 4.28 -7.54
C CYS A 249 5.79 3.28 -6.74
N ASP A 250 6.93 2.88 -7.30
CA ASP A 250 7.89 2.01 -6.61
C ASP A 250 8.55 2.76 -5.43
N PHE A 251 8.84 4.06 -5.58
CA PHE A 251 9.47 4.88 -4.55
C PHE A 251 8.61 5.00 -3.29
N ILE A 252 7.32 5.34 -3.41
CA ILE A 252 6.41 5.38 -2.25
C ILE A 252 6.25 3.98 -1.64
N TYR A 253 6.22 2.93 -2.47
CA TYR A 253 6.04 1.57 -1.99
C TYR A 253 7.24 1.10 -1.16
N TYR A 254 8.46 1.25 -1.68
CA TYR A 254 9.68 0.93 -0.95
C TYR A 254 9.79 1.74 0.33
N CYS A 255 9.56 3.05 0.28
CA CYS A 255 9.58 3.93 1.45
C CYS A 255 8.63 3.39 2.54
N SER A 256 7.39 3.09 2.16
CA SER A 256 6.36 2.61 3.08
C SER A 256 6.68 1.23 3.66
N LEU A 257 7.20 0.31 2.85
CA LEU A 257 7.67 -1.00 3.31
C LEU A 257 8.84 -0.89 4.30
N ALA A 258 9.81 -0.01 4.02
CA ALA A 258 10.95 0.25 4.90
C ALA A 258 10.51 0.87 6.23
N GLU A 259 9.60 1.85 6.20
CA GLU A 259 9.07 2.48 7.42
C GLU A 259 8.22 1.52 8.25
N SER A 260 7.42 0.65 7.61
CA SER A 260 6.71 -0.44 8.29
C SER A 260 7.70 -1.34 9.06
N LYS A 261 8.76 -1.83 8.40
CA LYS A 261 9.81 -2.64 9.04
C LYS A 261 10.54 -1.89 10.15
N ARG A 262 10.79 -0.59 9.97
CA ARG A 262 11.41 0.27 10.99
C ARG A 262 10.56 0.34 12.26
N ALA A 263 9.23 0.39 12.11
CA ALA A 263 8.31 0.45 13.23
C ALA A 263 8.24 -0.87 14.03
N THR A 264 8.40 -2.02 13.36
CA THR A 264 8.38 -3.36 14.00
C THR A 264 9.50 -3.56 15.02
N GLY A 265 10.66 -2.94 14.83
CA GLY A 265 11.82 -3.08 15.73
C GLY A 265 11.65 -2.46 17.13
N LYS A 266 10.50 -1.84 17.42
CA LYS A 266 10.15 -1.25 18.71
C LYS A 266 9.05 -2.13 19.34
N ALA A 267 9.40 -2.85 20.42
CA ALA A 267 8.65 -3.98 21.01
C ALA A 267 7.10 -3.88 21.06
N ASP A 268 6.48 -5.05 20.87
CA ASP A 268 5.09 -5.46 21.21
C ASP A 268 3.90 -4.78 20.53
N LYS A 269 4.11 -4.08 19.39
CA LYS A 269 3.02 -3.47 18.63
C LYS A 269 2.81 -4.12 17.26
N SER A 270 1.54 -4.34 16.92
CA SER A 270 1.07 -4.78 15.59
C SER A 270 1.72 -3.93 14.49
N THR A 271 2.48 -4.56 13.59
CA THR A 271 3.12 -3.87 12.46
C THR A 271 2.10 -3.45 11.41
N THR A 272 2.24 -2.23 10.88
CA THR A 272 1.39 -1.73 9.79
C THR A 272 1.68 -2.51 8.52
N LYS A 273 0.69 -3.24 7.99
CA LYS A 273 0.86 -3.94 6.71
C LYS A 273 0.88 -2.93 5.56
N VAL A 274 1.62 -3.23 4.50
CA VAL A 274 1.73 -2.35 3.33
C VAL A 274 1.48 -3.15 2.06
N ILE A 275 0.66 -2.63 1.17
CA ILE A 275 0.42 -3.20 -0.16
C ILE A 275 0.31 -2.08 -1.19
N PHE A 276 0.64 -2.40 -2.43
CA PHE A 276 0.52 -1.47 -3.55
C PHE A 276 -0.24 -2.10 -4.71
N LEU A 277 -1.18 -1.34 -5.29
CA LEU A 277 -1.93 -1.71 -6.49
C LEU A 277 -1.67 -0.72 -7.62
N HIS A 278 -1.22 -1.23 -8.76
CA HIS A 278 -1.29 -0.48 -10.01
C HIS A 278 -2.66 -0.64 -10.67
N CYS A 279 -3.30 0.49 -10.94
CA CYS A 279 -4.52 0.58 -11.73
C CYS A 279 -4.24 1.09 -13.16
N PRO A 280 -5.08 0.74 -14.15
CA PRO A 280 -4.98 1.30 -15.49
C PRO A 280 -5.42 2.77 -15.54
N PRO A 281 -5.25 3.43 -16.70
CA PRO A 281 -5.99 4.65 -17.00
C PRO A 281 -7.50 4.40 -16.99
N VAL A 282 -8.26 5.45 -16.71
CA VAL A 282 -9.73 5.40 -16.67
C VAL A 282 -10.30 4.81 -17.96
N ASP A 283 -11.20 3.84 -17.78
CA ASP A 283 -11.93 3.10 -18.82
C ASP A 283 -11.02 2.31 -19.78
N GLN A 284 -9.81 1.92 -19.33
CA GLN A 284 -8.78 1.33 -20.22
C GLN A 284 -7.91 0.24 -19.54
N PRO A 285 -8.44 -0.95 -19.23
CA PRO A 285 -9.74 -1.49 -19.63
C PRO A 285 -10.81 -1.46 -18.53
N LEU A 286 -10.48 -0.94 -17.35
CA LEU A 286 -11.35 -0.94 -16.19
C LEU A 286 -11.89 0.46 -15.92
N SER A 287 -13.15 0.53 -15.50
CA SER A 287 -13.76 1.76 -15.00
C SER A 287 -13.20 2.13 -13.63
N THR A 288 -13.40 3.38 -13.21
CA THR A 288 -12.98 3.83 -11.87
C THR A 288 -13.69 3.04 -10.77
N GLU A 289 -14.96 2.70 -10.98
CA GLU A 289 -15.78 1.93 -10.05
C GLU A 289 -15.26 0.49 -9.91
N GLU A 290 -14.86 -0.15 -11.00
CA GLU A 290 -14.26 -1.49 -10.96
C GLU A 290 -12.95 -1.50 -10.16
N VAL A 291 -12.09 -0.48 -10.33
CA VAL A 291 -10.87 -0.33 -9.55
C VAL A 291 -11.20 -0.09 -8.07
N THR A 292 -12.17 0.77 -7.78
CA THR A 292 -12.63 1.07 -6.42
C THR A 292 -13.16 -0.18 -5.71
N GLU A 293 -13.95 -0.99 -6.40
CA GLU A 293 -14.47 -2.25 -5.87
C GLU A 293 -13.37 -3.29 -5.65
N ALA A 294 -12.36 -3.36 -6.52
CA ALA A 294 -11.19 -4.21 -6.31
C ALA A 294 -10.42 -3.81 -5.03
N ILE A 295 -10.28 -2.51 -4.76
CA ILE A 295 -9.65 -2.01 -3.52
C ILE A 295 -10.48 -2.43 -2.30
N LYS A 296 -11.80 -2.21 -2.31
CA LYS A 296 -12.68 -2.60 -1.20
C LYS A 296 -12.60 -4.10 -0.89
N LYS A 297 -12.71 -4.95 -1.92
CA LYS A 297 -12.59 -6.41 -1.76
C LYS A 297 -11.24 -6.83 -1.21
N SER A 298 -10.16 -6.16 -1.65
CA SER A 298 -8.82 -6.41 -1.13
C SER A 298 -8.73 -6.06 0.35
N VAL A 299 -9.23 -4.90 0.75
CA VAL A 299 -9.22 -4.45 2.15
C VAL A 299 -10.07 -5.38 3.03
N ILE A 300 -11.27 -5.77 2.60
CA ILE A 300 -12.12 -6.72 3.33
C ILE A 300 -11.38 -8.04 3.55
N TRP A 301 -10.76 -8.59 2.50
CA TRP A 301 -10.01 -9.84 2.62
C TRP A 301 -8.80 -9.70 3.54
N LEU A 302 -8.00 -8.64 3.41
CA LEU A 302 -6.80 -8.41 4.21
C LEU A 302 -7.10 -8.22 5.70
N CYS A 303 -8.21 -7.56 6.03
CA CYS A 303 -8.65 -7.33 7.40
C CYS A 303 -9.42 -8.53 7.97
N GLY A 304 -10.11 -9.31 7.12
CA GLY A 304 -10.87 -10.51 7.49
C GLY A 304 -10.04 -11.79 7.62
N ALA A 305 -8.94 -11.92 6.84
CA ALA A 305 -8.05 -13.09 6.89
C ALA A 305 -7.22 -13.19 8.19
N SER A 306 -7.31 -12.20 9.08
CA SER A 306 -6.67 -12.24 10.40
C SER A 306 -7.44 -13.14 11.38
N LYS A 307 -7.40 -14.47 11.19
CA LYS A 307 -7.58 -15.46 12.27
C LYS A 307 -6.77 -16.74 11.99
N SER A 308 -5.66 -16.91 12.71
CA SER A 308 -5.21 -18.17 13.36
C SER A 308 -3.81 -18.00 13.96
N ALA A 309 -3.67 -17.14 14.96
CA ALA A 309 -2.58 -17.26 15.92
C ALA A 309 -3.16 -17.86 17.21
N PHE A 310 -3.45 -19.16 17.17
CA PHE A 310 -3.52 -19.93 18.41
C PHE A 310 -2.07 -20.24 18.80
N PRO A 311 -1.66 -20.01 20.06
CA PRO A 311 -0.39 -20.53 20.53
C PRO A 311 -0.48 -22.06 20.49
N SER A 312 0.41 -22.69 19.73
CA SER A 312 0.69 -24.11 19.87
C SER A 312 1.07 -24.38 21.32
N ALA A 313 0.27 -25.21 21.99
CA ALA A 313 0.57 -25.77 23.30
C ALA A 313 1.82 -26.67 23.26
#